data_AF-A0A9X8J455-F1
#
_entry.id   AF-A0A9X8J455-F1
#
_cell.length_a   1.000
_cell.length_b   1.000
_cell.length_c   1.000
_cell.angle_alpha   90.00
_cell.angle_beta   90.00
_cell.angle_gamma   90.00
#
_symmetry.space_group_name_H-M   'P 1'
#
loop_
_entity.id
_entity.type
_entity.pdbx_description
1 polymer ?
#
loop_
_entity_poly.entity_id
_entity_poly.type
_entity_poly.pdbx_seq_one_letter_code
_entity_poly.pdbx_strand_id
1 'polypeptide(L)'
;MDSVSPIFKGVEIMLDGSVARTGTNYSGKFQEAHDASKASIQSRISNLESGGVKGTGDIGTPPRYGERRISKELYDELRDGTPDPALPGKYITDRLQADHIVSMKNIAKMKNFDKLTKEQQLKVLNNEENFLGLSEEANKSKGSKSYSDWTIYKKEKIEVDPKFREEMIKKEKELEMKLQKQIDDFVEENKKDIDK
;
A
#
# COMPACT_ATOMS: atom_id res chain seq x y z
N MET A 1 0.07 40.21 -27.20
CA MET A 1 -0.72 40.16 -25.95
C MET A 1 -0.73 38.71 -25.53
N ASP A 2 0.38 38.29 -24.94
CA ASP A 2 0.66 36.91 -24.58
C ASP A 2 -0.07 36.57 -23.29
N SER A 3 -1.13 35.76 -23.38
CA SER A 3 -1.84 35.25 -22.21
C SER A 3 -1.31 33.87 -21.86
N VAL A 4 -0.38 33.86 -20.90
CA VAL A 4 0.13 32.64 -20.26
C VAL A 4 -1.02 31.97 -19.51
N SER A 5 -1.39 30.75 -19.92
CA SER A 5 -2.34 29.91 -19.19
C SER A 5 -1.68 29.35 -17.92
N PRO A 6 -2.32 29.43 -16.74
CA PRO A 6 -1.83 28.79 -15.53
C PRO A 6 -1.89 27.27 -15.69
N ILE A 7 -0.73 26.65 -15.92
CA ILE A 7 -0.58 25.20 -16.00
C ILE A 7 -0.87 24.61 -14.62
N PHE A 8 -2.03 23.97 -14.43
CA PHE A 8 -2.17 22.97 -13.38
C PHE A 8 -1.34 21.76 -13.81
N LYS A 9 -0.32 21.42 -13.04
CA LYS A 9 0.47 20.19 -13.26
C LYS A 9 -0.50 18.99 -13.35
N GLY A 10 -0.59 18.37 -14.53
CA GLY A 10 -1.26 17.07 -14.74
C GLY A 10 -2.61 17.10 -15.47
N VAL A 11 -3.06 18.22 -16.03
CA VAL A 11 -4.26 18.28 -16.88
C VAL A 11 -3.96 19.09 -18.14
N GLU A 12 -4.04 18.46 -19.31
CA GLU A 12 -3.96 19.12 -20.60
C GLU A 12 -5.38 19.25 -21.18
N ILE A 13 -5.82 20.49 -21.42
CA ILE A 13 -7.10 20.79 -22.08
C ILE A 13 -6.79 20.93 -23.57
N MET A 14 -7.38 20.07 -24.39
CA MET A 14 -7.22 20.12 -25.84
C MET A 14 -8.06 21.25 -26.45
N LEU A 15 -7.68 21.69 -27.65
CA LEU A 15 -8.34 22.79 -28.38
C LEU A 15 -9.83 22.54 -28.69
N ASP A 16 -10.26 21.28 -28.68
CA ASP A 16 -11.64 20.85 -28.89
C ASP A 16 -12.47 20.79 -27.58
N GLY A 17 -11.89 21.22 -26.46
CA GLY A 17 -12.52 21.19 -25.15
C GLY A 17 -12.50 19.83 -24.46
N SER A 18 -11.88 18.81 -25.07
CA SER A 18 -11.66 17.51 -24.43
C SER A 18 -10.54 17.59 -23.39
N VAL A 19 -10.66 16.80 -22.34
CA VAL A 19 -9.71 16.78 -21.21
C VAL A 19 -8.95 15.45 -21.24
N ALA A 20 -7.64 15.51 -21.44
CA ALA A 20 -6.77 14.36 -21.28
C ALA A 20 -6.09 14.40 -19.90
N ARG A 21 -6.44 13.42 -19.04
CA ARG A 21 -5.80 13.23 -17.74
C ARG A 21 -4.49 12.46 -17.93
N THR A 22 -3.42 13.16 -18.25
CA THR A 22 -2.07 12.58 -18.28
C THR A 22 -1.40 12.75 -16.91
N GLY A 23 -1.53 11.70 -16.08
CA GLY A 23 -0.81 11.60 -14.81
C GLY A 23 -1.72 11.25 -13.63
N THR A 24 -1.93 9.95 -13.39
CA THR A 24 -2.44 9.52 -12.09
C THR A 24 -1.36 9.82 -11.05
N ASN A 25 -1.69 10.59 -9.99
CA ASN A 25 -0.83 10.81 -8.82
C ASN A 25 -0.66 9.53 -7.97
N TYR A 26 -0.67 8.37 -8.63
CA TYR A 26 -0.62 7.04 -8.05
C TYR A 26 0.63 6.91 -7.18
N SER A 27 1.81 7.24 -7.71
CA SER A 27 3.11 7.10 -7.02
C SER A 27 3.20 7.81 -5.66
N GLY A 28 2.62 9.01 -5.51
CA GLY A 28 2.64 9.76 -4.25
C GLY A 28 1.84 9.08 -3.13
N LYS A 29 0.70 8.45 -3.47
CA LYS A 29 -0.12 7.72 -2.50
C LYS A 29 0.54 6.41 -2.03
N PHE A 30 1.38 5.78 -2.87
CA PHE A 30 2.17 4.60 -2.46
C PHE A 30 3.25 4.96 -1.47
N GLN A 31 3.95 6.08 -1.68
CA GLN A 31 4.99 6.51 -0.74
C GLN A 31 4.40 6.82 0.64
N GLU A 32 3.26 7.52 0.69
CA GLU A 32 2.59 7.83 1.95
C GLU A 32 2.15 6.56 2.71
N ALA A 33 1.57 5.58 2.01
CA ALA A 33 1.17 4.31 2.63
C ALA A 33 2.37 3.48 3.11
N HIS A 34 3.46 3.48 2.33
CA HIS A 34 4.72 2.85 2.70
C HIS A 34 5.33 3.48 3.96
N ASP A 35 5.43 4.81 4.00
CA ASP A 35 5.96 5.55 5.15
C ASP A 35 5.07 5.39 6.38
N ALA A 36 3.74 5.40 6.19
CA ALA A 36 2.78 5.13 7.25
C ALA A 36 2.89 3.69 7.79
N SER A 37 3.19 2.70 6.93
CA SER A 37 3.44 1.31 7.35
C SER A 37 4.68 1.22 8.22
N LYS A 38 5.78 1.81 7.76
CA LYS A 38 7.06 1.86 8.49
C LYS A 38 6.85 2.52 9.85
N ALA A 39 6.12 3.63 9.91
CA ALA A 39 5.77 4.30 11.16
C ALA A 39 4.84 3.46 12.05
N SER A 40 3.86 2.74 11.47
CA SER A 40 2.91 1.91 12.22
C SER A 40 3.57 0.66 12.81
N ILE A 41 4.46 -0.01 12.08
CA ILE A 41 5.20 -1.17 12.57
C ILE A 41 6.21 -0.74 13.63
N GLN A 42 6.97 0.35 13.40
CA GLN A 42 7.85 0.94 14.41
C GLN A 42 7.07 1.33 15.67
N SER A 43 5.90 1.94 15.53
CA SER A 43 5.02 2.26 16.66
C SER A 43 4.48 1.03 17.37
N ARG A 44 4.14 -0.05 16.65
CA ARG A 44 3.70 -1.31 17.28
C ARG A 44 4.84 -1.97 18.07
N ILE A 45 6.07 -1.90 17.58
CA ILE A 45 7.26 -2.42 18.27
C ILE A 45 7.56 -1.58 19.52
N SER A 46 7.54 -0.25 19.40
CA SER A 46 7.74 0.65 20.54
C SER A 46 6.66 0.50 21.61
N ASN A 47 5.40 0.29 21.20
CA ASN A 47 4.27 0.14 22.11
C ASN A 47 4.25 -1.24 22.80
N LEU A 48 4.86 -2.27 22.17
CA LEU A 48 5.06 -3.58 22.79
C LEU A 48 6.09 -3.52 23.95
N GLU A 49 7.01 -2.55 23.91
CA GLU A 49 7.98 -2.28 24.98
C GLU A 49 7.50 -1.28 26.02
N SER A 50 6.45 -0.48 25.74
CA SER A 50 6.07 0.67 26.58
C SER A 50 4.62 0.73 27.05
N GLY A 51 3.76 -0.26 26.75
CA GLY A 51 2.42 -0.37 27.34
C GLY A 51 1.60 0.93 27.29
N GLY A 52 1.16 1.36 26.11
CA GLY A 52 0.41 2.62 25.97
C GLY A 52 -0.38 2.76 24.68
N VAL A 53 -1.62 3.26 24.83
CA VAL A 53 -2.76 3.28 23.89
C VAL A 53 -2.67 4.42 22.85
N LYS A 54 -3.17 4.17 21.62
CA LYS A 54 -3.14 5.09 20.47
C LYS A 54 -4.40 5.97 20.41
N GLY A 55 -4.23 7.30 20.35
CA GLY A 55 -5.28 8.26 19.98
C GLY A 55 -5.22 8.60 18.50
N THR A 56 -6.35 8.52 17.79
CA THR A 56 -6.52 8.94 16.39
C THR A 56 -7.15 10.32 16.35
N GLY A 57 -6.39 11.33 15.93
CA GLY A 57 -6.86 12.70 15.73
C GLY A 57 -7.52 12.87 14.37
N ASP A 58 -8.75 13.36 14.40
CA ASP A 58 -9.59 13.77 13.28
C ASP A 58 -8.97 15.00 12.58
N ILE A 59 -8.62 14.91 11.30
CA ILE A 59 -8.07 16.06 10.54
C ILE A 59 -9.24 16.84 9.95
N GLY A 60 -9.86 17.67 10.78
CA GLY A 60 -10.89 18.63 10.41
C GLY A 60 -10.30 19.87 9.74
N THR A 61 -9.94 19.79 8.45
CA THR A 61 -9.76 21.01 7.66
C THR A 61 -11.11 21.50 7.12
N PRO A 62 -11.57 22.72 7.49
CA PRO A 62 -12.78 23.27 6.91
C PRO A 62 -12.56 23.61 5.43
N PRO A 63 -13.53 23.34 4.54
CA PRO A 63 -13.37 23.61 3.11
C PRO A 63 -13.30 25.11 2.81
N ARG A 64 -12.48 25.43 1.81
CA ARG A 64 -12.19 26.77 1.29
C ARG A 64 -13.45 27.44 0.73
N TYR A 65 -13.75 28.66 1.19
CA TYR A 65 -14.95 29.40 0.82
C TYR A 65 -14.82 30.05 -0.57
N GLY A 66 -15.74 29.72 -1.47
CA GLY A 66 -15.90 30.28 -2.82
C GLY A 66 -17.02 29.54 -3.58
N GLU A 67 -17.70 30.21 -4.51
CA GLU A 67 -18.77 29.58 -5.32
C GLU A 67 -18.20 28.42 -6.15
N ARG A 68 -18.81 27.23 -6.00
CA ARG A 68 -18.46 26.08 -6.84
C ARG A 68 -18.85 26.39 -8.28
N ARG A 69 -17.85 26.50 -9.17
CA ARG A 69 -18.02 26.65 -10.62
C ARG A 69 -18.56 25.41 -11.33
N ILE A 70 -18.68 24.29 -10.61
CA ILE A 70 -19.17 23.01 -11.10
C ILE A 70 -20.21 22.46 -10.11
N SER A 71 -21.18 21.70 -10.61
CA SER A 71 -22.19 21.07 -9.76
C SER A 71 -21.52 20.10 -8.77
N LYS A 72 -22.22 19.77 -7.68
CA LYS A 72 -21.72 18.79 -6.72
C LYS A 72 -21.55 17.44 -7.40
N GLU A 73 -22.48 17.09 -8.29
CA GLU A 73 -22.45 15.85 -9.09
C GLU A 73 -21.24 15.82 -10.03
N LEU A 74 -20.94 16.92 -10.74
CA LEU A 74 -19.77 17.01 -11.62
C LEU A 74 -18.46 17.04 -10.82
N TYR A 75 -18.47 17.66 -9.64
CA TYR A 75 -17.33 17.60 -8.73
C TYR A 75 -17.10 16.17 -8.23
N ASP A 76 -18.16 15.47 -7.81
CA ASP A 76 -18.09 14.09 -7.33
C ASP A 76 -17.67 13.14 -8.47
N GLU A 77 -18.20 13.30 -9.70
CA GLU A 77 -17.83 12.55 -10.91
C GLU A 77 -16.38 12.84 -11.37
N LEU A 78 -15.93 14.09 -11.31
CA LEU A 78 -14.52 14.42 -11.57
C LEU A 78 -13.60 13.93 -10.46
N ARG A 79 -14.11 13.81 -9.23
CA ARG A 79 -13.42 13.32 -8.04
C ARG A 79 -13.51 11.81 -7.86
N ASP A 80 -14.33 11.11 -8.68
CA ASP A 80 -14.44 9.65 -8.67
C ASP A 80 -13.05 9.08 -8.56
N GLY A 81 -12.84 8.34 -7.47
CA GLY A 81 -11.52 8.03 -6.94
C GLY A 81 -10.61 7.33 -7.95
N THR A 82 -9.41 6.96 -7.54
CA THR A 82 -8.61 6.08 -8.40
C THR A 82 -9.30 4.72 -8.44
N PRO A 83 -9.60 4.12 -9.61
CA PRO A 83 -10.16 2.77 -9.66
C PRO A 83 -9.33 1.81 -8.83
N ASP A 84 -9.98 0.95 -8.04
CA ASP A 84 -9.30 -0.05 -7.22
C ASP A 84 -8.74 -1.14 -8.14
N PRO A 85 -7.41 -1.35 -8.18
CA PRO A 85 -6.81 -2.34 -9.08
C PRO A 85 -7.14 -3.78 -8.69
N ALA A 86 -7.48 -4.05 -7.43
CA ALA A 86 -7.79 -5.40 -6.96
C ALA A 86 -9.28 -5.71 -7.00
N LEU A 87 -10.14 -4.69 -6.85
CA LEU A 87 -11.60 -4.84 -6.76
C LEU A 87 -12.29 -4.09 -7.92
N PRO A 88 -12.58 -4.77 -9.05
CA PRO A 88 -13.26 -4.16 -10.20
C PRO A 88 -14.57 -3.46 -9.81
N GLY A 89 -14.77 -2.24 -10.32
CA GLY A 89 -15.94 -1.41 -10.03
C GLY A 89 -15.90 -0.67 -8.69
N LYS A 90 -14.84 -0.85 -7.89
CA LYS A 90 -14.56 -0.05 -6.69
C LYS A 90 -13.59 1.08 -6.99
N TYR A 91 -13.57 2.06 -6.09
CA TYR A 91 -12.71 3.23 -6.16
C TYR A 91 -12.01 3.47 -4.83
N ILE A 92 -10.76 3.93 -4.91
CA ILE A 92 -9.93 4.31 -3.78
C ILE A 92 -10.31 5.74 -3.39
N THR A 93 -11.20 5.86 -2.40
CA THR A 93 -11.70 7.13 -1.86
C THR A 93 -10.86 7.65 -0.70
N ASP A 94 -10.16 6.75 0.00
CA ASP A 94 -9.40 7.02 1.22
C ASP A 94 -7.90 6.72 1.05
N ARG A 95 -7.13 6.90 2.13
CA ARG A 95 -5.70 6.56 2.15
C ARG A 95 -5.50 5.05 1.99
N LEU A 96 -4.52 4.68 1.17
CA LEU A 96 -4.12 3.29 1.01
C LEU A 96 -3.61 2.71 2.33
N GLN A 97 -3.96 1.46 2.59
CA GLN A 97 -3.41 0.66 3.66
C GLN A 97 -2.22 -0.13 3.12
N ALA A 98 -1.13 -0.17 3.88
CA ALA A 98 0.00 -1.02 3.52
C ALA A 98 -0.30 -2.48 3.88
N ASP A 99 -0.27 -3.32 2.85
CA ASP A 99 -0.36 -4.76 2.98
C ASP A 99 1.03 -5.39 2.88
N HIS A 100 1.24 -6.48 3.61
CA HIS A 100 2.43 -7.31 3.41
C HIS A 100 2.15 -8.26 2.25
N ILE A 101 2.94 -8.16 1.19
CA ILE A 101 2.78 -9.00 0.01
C ILE A 101 2.94 -10.47 0.42
N VAL A 102 4.07 -10.81 1.05
CA VAL A 102 4.24 -12.05 1.80
C VAL A 102 3.82 -11.80 3.25
N SER A 103 2.76 -12.45 3.70
CA SER A 103 2.20 -12.21 5.03
C SER A 103 3.22 -12.48 6.16
N MET A 104 3.15 -11.69 7.24
CA MET A 104 3.99 -11.92 8.43
C MET A 104 3.87 -13.36 8.97
N LYS A 105 2.68 -13.96 8.87
CA LYS A 105 2.42 -15.36 9.28
C LYS A 105 3.23 -16.37 8.45
N ASN A 106 3.42 -16.11 7.16
CA ASN A 106 4.23 -16.96 6.29
C ASN A 106 5.72 -16.71 6.51
N ILE A 107 6.14 -15.46 6.66
CA ILE A 107 7.53 -15.10 6.98
C ILE A 107 7.99 -15.77 8.28
N ALA A 108 7.16 -15.75 9.33
CA ALA A 108 7.49 -16.37 10.61
C ALA A 108 7.67 -17.91 10.54
N LYS A 109 7.22 -18.54 9.45
CA LYS A 109 7.38 -19.99 9.21
C LYS A 109 8.53 -20.31 8.25
N MET A 110 9.19 -19.29 7.70
CA MET A 110 10.34 -19.49 6.82
C MET A 110 11.47 -20.17 7.56
N LYS A 111 12.24 -20.97 6.83
CA LYS A 111 13.29 -21.79 7.42
C LYS A 111 14.34 -20.88 8.07
N ASN A 112 14.72 -21.22 9.30
CA ASN A 112 15.69 -20.49 10.13
C ASN A 112 15.26 -19.10 10.62
N PHE A 113 14.03 -18.65 10.38
CA PHE A 113 13.56 -17.34 10.86
C PHE A 113 13.62 -17.24 12.41
N ASP A 114 13.39 -18.35 13.09
CA ASP A 114 13.47 -18.52 14.54
C ASP A 114 14.91 -18.42 15.10
N LYS A 115 15.93 -18.52 14.24
CA LYS A 115 17.35 -18.40 14.61
C LYS A 115 17.89 -16.97 14.51
N LEU A 116 17.08 -16.05 14.00
CA LEU A 116 17.45 -14.64 13.87
C LEU A 116 17.32 -13.91 15.21
N THR A 117 18.15 -12.88 15.40
CA THR A 117 17.93 -11.93 16.50
C THR A 117 16.64 -11.15 16.28
N LYS A 118 16.07 -10.55 17.33
CA LYS A 118 14.86 -9.72 17.20
C LYS A 118 15.05 -8.61 16.16
N GLU A 119 16.21 -7.96 16.14
CA GLU A 119 16.50 -6.91 15.17
C GLU A 119 16.54 -7.43 13.73
N GLN A 120 17.13 -8.60 13.50
CA GLN A 120 17.14 -9.24 12.18
C GLN A 120 15.73 -9.66 11.75
N GLN A 121 14.93 -10.25 12.65
CA GLN A 121 13.52 -10.57 12.39
C GLN A 121 12.75 -9.31 11.98
N LEU A 122 12.95 -8.20 12.68
CA LEU A 122 12.33 -6.92 12.33
C LEU A 122 12.79 -6.38 10.98
N LYS A 123 14.06 -6.55 10.60
CA LYS A 123 14.58 -6.16 9.27
C LYS A 123 13.95 -6.98 8.14
N VAL A 124 13.71 -8.28 8.36
CA VAL A 124 13.02 -9.14 7.38
C VAL A 124 11.54 -8.78 7.29
N LEU A 125 10.86 -8.61 8.42
CA LEU A 125 9.43 -8.25 8.45
C LEU A 125 9.16 -6.87 7.85
N ASN A 126 10.09 -5.91 8.02
CA ASN A 126 10.00 -4.55 7.48
C ASN A 126 10.76 -4.38 6.15
N ASN A 127 11.00 -5.46 5.40
CA ASN A 127 11.59 -5.33 4.07
C ASN A 127 10.72 -4.42 3.19
N GLU A 128 11.29 -3.31 2.71
CA GLU A 128 10.55 -2.25 2.00
C GLU A 128 9.88 -2.76 0.72
N GLU A 129 10.47 -3.77 0.06
CA GLU A 129 9.89 -4.38 -1.14
C GLU A 129 8.67 -5.26 -0.83
N ASN A 130 8.48 -5.69 0.43
CA ASN A 130 7.39 -6.58 0.85
C ASN A 130 6.08 -5.83 1.12
N PHE A 131 5.97 -4.55 0.77
CA PHE A 131 4.76 -3.76 0.96
C PHE A 131 4.09 -3.38 -0.35
N LEU A 132 2.76 -3.39 -0.34
CA LEU A 132 1.92 -2.82 -1.39
C LEU A 132 0.79 -2.00 -0.76
N GLY A 133 0.50 -0.82 -1.34
CA GLY A 133 -0.69 -0.06 -0.97
C GLY A 133 -1.95 -0.70 -1.56
N LEU A 134 -2.90 -1.07 -0.71
CA LEU A 134 -4.24 -1.55 -1.07
C LEU A 134 -5.30 -0.59 -0.52
N SER A 135 -6.50 -0.57 -1.11
CA SER A 135 -7.64 0.08 -0.45
C SER A 135 -7.94 -0.61 0.88
N GLU A 136 -8.64 0.07 1.79
CA GLU A 136 -9.04 -0.53 3.06
C GLU A 136 -9.91 -1.79 2.85
N GLU A 137 -10.82 -1.76 1.88
CA GLU A 137 -11.68 -2.90 1.54
C GLU A 137 -10.86 -4.07 0.98
N ALA A 138 -9.96 -3.81 0.03
CA ALA A 138 -9.07 -4.80 -0.54
C ALA A 138 -8.16 -5.43 0.54
N ASN A 139 -7.54 -4.60 1.37
CA ASN A 139 -6.65 -5.04 2.44
C ASN A 139 -7.36 -5.94 3.46
N LYS A 140 -8.56 -5.54 3.91
CA LYS A 140 -9.40 -6.36 4.82
C LYS A 140 -9.87 -7.66 4.14
N SER A 141 -10.24 -7.58 2.87
CA SER A 141 -10.72 -8.71 2.08
C SER A 141 -9.64 -9.78 1.90
N LYS A 142 -8.41 -9.37 1.58
CA LYS A 142 -7.24 -10.25 1.50
C LYS A 142 -6.92 -10.83 2.88
N GLY A 143 -6.65 -9.96 3.85
CA GLY A 143 -6.17 -10.36 5.17
C GLY A 143 -4.84 -11.13 5.07
N SER A 144 -4.72 -12.25 5.78
CA SER A 144 -3.51 -13.08 5.76
C SER A 144 -3.48 -14.13 4.63
N LYS A 145 -4.39 -14.06 3.65
CA LYS A 145 -4.41 -15.00 2.52
C LYS A 145 -3.26 -14.68 1.57
N SER A 146 -2.76 -15.70 0.87
CA SER A 146 -1.92 -15.49 -0.30
C SER A 146 -2.72 -14.84 -1.43
N TYR A 147 -2.05 -14.24 -2.42
CA TYR A 147 -2.75 -13.75 -3.61
C TYR A 147 -3.34 -14.90 -4.44
N SER A 148 -2.77 -16.10 -4.35
CA SER A 148 -3.34 -17.31 -4.95
C SER A 148 -4.64 -17.74 -4.27
N ASP A 149 -4.77 -17.59 -2.95
CA ASP A 149 -6.00 -17.97 -2.22
C ASP A 149 -7.06 -16.87 -2.22
N TRP A 150 -6.66 -15.61 -2.42
CA TRP A 150 -7.58 -14.47 -2.43
C TRP A 150 -8.23 -14.28 -3.79
N THR A 151 -9.34 -15.01 -4.01
CA THR A 151 -10.05 -15.03 -5.30
C THR A 151 -11.25 -14.09 -5.37
N ILE A 152 -11.87 -13.77 -4.22
CA ILE A 152 -13.14 -13.05 -4.16
C ILE A 152 -13.25 -12.16 -2.92
N TYR A 153 -13.76 -10.95 -3.11
CA TYR A 153 -14.28 -10.12 -2.04
C TYR A 153 -15.70 -10.55 -1.67
N LYS A 154 -15.79 -11.40 -0.64
CA LYS A 154 -17.02 -12.10 -0.27
C LYS A 154 -18.20 -11.19 0.07
N LYS A 155 -17.95 -10.01 0.67
CA LYS A 155 -19.02 -9.10 1.13
C LYS A 155 -19.92 -8.66 -0.03
N GLU A 156 -19.31 -8.37 -1.18
CA GLU A 156 -20.01 -7.85 -2.36
C GLU A 156 -19.95 -8.79 -3.56
N LYS A 157 -19.38 -9.99 -3.37
CA LYS A 157 -19.24 -11.03 -4.40
C LYS A 157 -18.50 -10.54 -5.65
N ILE A 158 -17.50 -9.68 -5.45
CA ILE A 158 -16.64 -9.15 -6.51
C ILE A 158 -15.42 -10.08 -6.62
N GLU A 159 -15.18 -10.64 -7.79
CA GLU A 159 -13.95 -11.38 -8.06
C GLU A 159 -12.75 -10.44 -8.05
N VAL A 160 -11.64 -10.89 -7.47
CA VAL A 160 -10.40 -10.11 -7.51
C VAL A 160 -9.93 -10.02 -8.96
N ASP A 161 -9.51 -8.83 -9.40
CA ASP A 161 -9.09 -8.61 -10.79
C ASP A 161 -8.04 -9.66 -11.22
N PRO A 162 -8.29 -10.43 -12.30
CA PRO A 162 -7.39 -11.52 -12.68
C PRO A 162 -5.98 -11.08 -13.05
N LYS A 163 -5.82 -9.91 -13.69
CA LYS A 163 -4.51 -9.41 -14.12
C LYS A 163 -3.70 -8.96 -12.91
N PHE A 164 -4.31 -8.15 -12.05
CA PHE A 164 -3.71 -7.74 -10.78
C PHE A 164 -3.30 -8.97 -9.95
N ARG A 165 -4.19 -9.95 -9.83
CA ARG A 165 -3.92 -11.17 -9.06
C ARG A 165 -2.77 -11.99 -9.65
N GLU A 166 -2.72 -12.17 -10.98
CA GLU A 166 -1.62 -12.89 -11.63
C GLU A 166 -0.26 -12.21 -11.40
N GLU A 167 -0.20 -10.87 -11.54
CA GLU A 167 1.00 -10.09 -11.26
C GLU A 167 1.43 -10.23 -9.80
N MET A 168 0.49 -10.14 -8.87
CA MET A 168 0.79 -10.23 -7.44
C MET A 168 1.20 -11.63 -7.00
N ILE A 169 0.68 -12.69 -7.61
CA ILE A 169 1.15 -14.07 -7.36
C ILE A 169 2.63 -14.22 -7.76
N LYS A 170 3.02 -13.68 -8.92
CA LYS A 170 4.43 -13.70 -9.36
C LYS A 170 5.31 -12.92 -8.38
N LYS A 171 4.88 -11.71 -8.00
CA LYS A 171 5.59 -10.85 -7.06
C LYS A 171 5.72 -11.46 -5.66
N GLU A 172 4.66 -12.10 -5.16
CA GLU A 172 4.67 -12.81 -3.87
C GLU A 172 5.72 -13.91 -3.87
N LYS A 173 5.77 -14.74 -4.92
CA LYS A 173 6.79 -15.79 -5.07
C LYS A 173 8.22 -15.26 -5.15
N GLU A 174 8.44 -14.16 -5.89
CA GLU A 174 9.75 -13.52 -5.98
C GLU A 174 10.21 -12.98 -4.61
N LEU A 175 9.30 -12.35 -3.87
CA LEU A 175 9.59 -11.83 -2.53
C LEU A 175 9.82 -12.95 -1.52
N GLU A 176 9.10 -14.07 -1.59
CA GLU A 176 9.37 -15.24 -0.74
C GLU A 176 10.82 -15.71 -0.89
N MET A 177 11.33 -15.77 -2.13
CA MET A 177 12.74 -16.14 -2.38
C MET A 177 13.71 -15.09 -1.84
N LYS A 178 13.43 -13.80 -2.04
CA LYS A 178 14.29 -12.71 -1.53
C LYS A 178 14.34 -12.69 0.00
N LEU A 179 13.20 -12.83 0.66
CA LEU A 179 13.10 -12.85 2.12
C LEU A 179 13.80 -14.09 2.71
N GLN A 180 13.63 -15.26 2.09
CA GLN A 180 14.36 -16.47 2.52
C GLN A 180 15.87 -16.28 2.38
N LYS A 181 16.34 -15.70 1.27
CA LYS A 181 17.76 -15.36 1.10
C LYS A 181 18.25 -14.39 2.19
N GLN A 182 17.47 -13.35 2.50
CA GLN A 182 17.82 -12.40 3.57
C GLN A 182 17.94 -13.09 4.93
N ILE A 183 17.05 -14.06 5.23
CA ILE A 183 17.13 -14.87 6.46
C ILE A 183 18.40 -15.72 6.46
N ASP A 184 18.69 -16.41 5.37
CA ASP A 184 19.86 -17.29 5.28
C ASP A 184 21.17 -16.49 5.38
N ASP A 185 21.25 -15.31 4.75
CA ASP A 185 22.40 -14.40 4.85
C ASP A 185 22.64 -13.98 6.31
N PHE A 186 21.60 -13.61 7.07
CA PHE A 186 21.72 -13.28 8.50
C PHE A 186 22.16 -14.48 9.35
N VAL A 187 21.70 -15.69 9.04
CA VAL A 187 22.10 -16.89 9.77
C VAL A 187 23.59 -17.19 9.55
N GLU A 188 24.09 -17.01 8.34
CA GLU A 188 25.52 -17.15 8.05
C GLU A 188 26.37 -16.07 8.73
N GLU A 189 25.87 -14.83 8.82
CA GLU A 189 26.51 -13.78 9.61
C GLU A 189 26.62 -14.14 11.09
N ASN A 190 25.52 -14.62 11.70
CA ASN A 190 25.50 -15.00 13.10
C ASN A 190 26.49 -16.13 13.44
N LYS A 191 26.75 -17.05 12.50
CA LYS A 191 27.77 -18.10 12.69
C LYS A 191 29.19 -17.54 12.76
N LYS A 192 29.51 -16.58 11.89
CA LYS A 192 30.85 -15.98 11.82
C LYS A 192 31.21 -15.18 13.07
N ASP A 193 30.21 -14.63 13.76
CA ASP A 193 30.42 -13.91 15.02
C ASP A 193 30.60 -14.84 16.22
N ILE A 194 30.22 -16.12 16.12
CA ILE A 194 30.47 -17.13 17.15
C ILE A 194 31.90 -17.69 17.04
N ASP A 195 32.48 -17.70 15.84
CA ASP A 195 33.83 -18.22 15.57
C ASP A 195 34.97 -17.20 15.79
N LYS A 196 34.66 -16.00 16.34
CA LYS A 196 35.63 -14.95 16.70
C LYS A 196 35.81 -14.85 18.20
#